data_AF-A0A813E3D3-F1
#
_entry.id   AF-A0A813E3D3-F1
#
_cell.length_a   1.000
_cell.length_b   1.000
_cell.length_c   1.000
_cell.angle_alpha   90.00
_cell.angle_beta   90.00
_cell.angle_gamma   90.00
#
_symmetry.space_group_name_H-M   'P 1'
#
loop_
_entity.id
_entity.type
_entity.pdbx_description
1 polymer ?
#
loop_
_entity_poly.entity_id
_entity_poly.type
_entity_poly.pdbx_seq_one_letter_code
_entity_poly.pdbx_strand_id
1 'polypeptide(L)'
;MGIREAPAVKFCGCVVLILALLFAVVTVPLSFKSLEQGKQGLEFKWSTQSVSTNPITKTGIRFVGLGNQILEYPSTYQNVWFVADTRGLDQHAKLEEDMLKPVIRGPVRARSKDGLEMLIAVSFQYQLLSNAIVPLNEILGYETYKPEFVRFARAAIVEACSAFPAELYFTNRTPIIDHMRE
;
A
#
# COMPACT_ATOMS: atom_id res chain seq x y z
N MET A 1 -71.10 -3.33 14.65
CA MET A 1 -69.63 -3.23 14.76
C MET A 1 -69.06 -3.38 13.35
N GLY A 2 -68.94 -2.29 12.61
CA GLY A 2 -68.52 -2.29 11.21
C GLY A 2 -67.02 -1.98 11.12
N ILE A 3 -66.22 -2.98 10.77
CA ILE A 3 -64.81 -2.78 10.45
C ILE A 3 -64.77 -2.12 9.07
N ARG A 4 -64.46 -0.83 9.03
CA ARG A 4 -64.28 -0.08 7.79
C ARG A 4 -62.98 -0.54 7.13
N GLU A 5 -63.09 -1.08 5.92
CA GLU A 5 -61.94 -1.37 5.07
C GLU A 5 -61.24 -0.06 4.70
N ALA A 6 -59.95 0.04 5.01
CA ALA A 6 -59.12 1.17 4.59
C ALA A 6 -58.86 1.04 3.09
N PRO A 7 -59.02 2.12 2.28
CA PRO A 7 -58.72 2.06 0.86
C PRO A 7 -57.21 1.84 0.69
N ALA A 8 -56.84 0.71 0.08
CA ALA A 8 -55.48 0.44 -0.34
C ALA A 8 -55.04 1.52 -1.35
N VAL A 9 -54.21 2.44 -0.89
CA VAL A 9 -53.70 3.56 -1.67
C VAL A 9 -52.77 3.01 -2.76
N LYS A 10 -53.26 2.93 -4.00
CA LYS A 10 -52.51 2.60 -5.24
C LYS A 10 -51.50 3.69 -5.65
N PHE A 11 -50.89 4.38 -4.68
CA PHE A 11 -49.91 5.45 -4.88
C PHE A 11 -48.47 4.98 -4.57
N CYS A 12 -48.31 3.73 -4.14
CA CYS A 12 -47.03 3.17 -3.68
C CYS A 12 -46.10 2.73 -4.83
N GLY A 13 -46.62 2.44 -6.03
CA GLY A 13 -45.81 1.91 -7.14
C GLY A 13 -44.87 2.94 -7.80
N CYS A 14 -45.36 4.16 -8.07
CA CYS A 14 -44.56 5.19 -8.74
C CYS A 14 -43.46 5.76 -7.83
N VAL A 15 -43.74 5.97 -6.54
CA VAL A 15 -42.73 6.51 -5.61
C VAL A 15 -41.58 5.52 -5.40
N VAL A 16 -41.89 4.22 -5.31
CA VAL A 16 -40.87 3.17 -5.20
C VAL A 16 -40.05 3.06 -6.48
N LEU A 17 -40.66 3.19 -7.67
CA LEU A 17 -39.93 3.21 -8.94
C LEU A 17 -39.00 4.42 -9.08
N ILE A 18 -39.45 5.61 -8.70
CA ILE A 18 -38.62 6.83 -8.75
C ILE A 18 -37.44 6.71 -7.78
N LEU A 19 -37.65 6.23 -6.56
CA LEU A 19 -36.58 6.00 -5.59
C LEU A 19 -35.61 4.91 -6.05
N ALA A 20 -36.10 3.82 -6.64
CA ALA A 20 -35.26 2.77 -7.21
C ALA A 20 -34.42 3.28 -8.38
N LEU A 21 -34.99 4.14 -9.23
CA LEU A 21 -34.27 4.72 -10.37
C LEU A 21 -33.20 5.70 -9.91
N LEU A 22 -33.49 6.56 -8.93
CA LEU A 22 -32.49 7.43 -8.30
C LEU A 22 -31.37 6.63 -7.65
N PHE A 23 -31.72 5.55 -6.93
CA PHE A 23 -30.73 4.66 -6.34
C PHE A 23 -29.86 3.98 -7.40
N ALA A 24 -30.44 3.50 -8.51
CA ALA A 24 -29.71 2.89 -9.61
C ALA A 24 -28.75 3.89 -10.28
N VAL A 25 -29.19 5.12 -10.53
CA VAL A 25 -28.37 6.18 -11.14
C VAL A 25 -27.16 6.53 -10.27
N VAL A 26 -27.28 6.46 -8.94
CA VAL A 26 -26.16 6.72 -8.02
C VAL A 26 -25.27 5.49 -7.84
N THR A 27 -25.82 4.29 -7.73
CA THR A 27 -25.06 3.07 -7.41
C THR A 27 -24.26 2.51 -8.60
N VAL A 28 -24.78 2.63 -9.82
CA VAL A 28 -24.10 2.16 -11.03
C VAL A 28 -22.73 2.85 -11.22
N PRO A 29 -22.61 4.20 -11.22
CA PRO A 29 -21.31 4.84 -11.38
C PRO A 29 -20.36 4.57 -10.21
N LEU A 30 -20.87 4.44 -8.98
CA LEU A 30 -20.04 4.09 -7.81
C LEU A 30 -19.45 2.67 -7.88
N SER A 31 -20.04 1.79 -8.68
CA SER A 31 -19.59 0.40 -8.85
C SER A 31 -18.44 0.24 -9.86
N PHE A 32 -18.14 1.28 -10.64
CA PHE A 32 -16.99 1.31 -11.53
C PHE A 32 -15.79 1.95 -10.82
N LYS A 33 -14.67 1.24 -10.83
CA LYS A 33 -13.38 1.73 -10.33
C LYS A 33 -12.33 1.55 -11.42
N SER A 34 -11.49 2.55 -11.60
CA SER A 34 -10.37 2.50 -12.53
C SER A 34 -9.10 2.10 -11.78
N LEU A 35 -8.34 1.17 -12.34
CA LEU A 35 -6.97 0.91 -11.91
C LEU A 35 -6.02 1.62 -12.88
N GLU A 36 -5.14 2.47 -12.35
CA GLU A 36 -4.18 3.25 -13.13
C GLU A 36 -2.96 2.42 -13.58
N GLN A 37 -2.20 2.98 -14.53
CA GLN A 37 -0.98 2.36 -15.01
C GLN A 37 0.12 2.46 -13.96
N GLY A 38 0.91 1.39 -13.77
CA GLY A 38 1.93 1.34 -12.71
C GLY A 38 1.39 0.94 -11.34
N LYS A 39 0.10 0.57 -11.26
CA LYS A 39 -0.55 0.03 -10.08
C LYS A 39 -1.04 -1.40 -10.34
N GLN A 40 -1.08 -2.18 -9.28
CA GLN A 40 -1.65 -3.51 -9.23
C GLN A 40 -2.69 -3.54 -8.11
N GLY A 41 -3.81 -4.20 -8.33
CA GLY A 41 -4.98 -4.13 -7.45
C GLY A 41 -5.28 -5.45 -6.75
N LEU A 42 -5.81 -5.38 -5.54
CA LEU A 42 -6.51 -6.48 -4.89
C LEU A 42 -7.96 -6.09 -4.67
N GLU A 43 -8.90 -6.93 -5.10
CA GLU A 43 -10.33 -6.69 -4.85
C GLU A 43 -10.63 -6.99 -3.38
N PHE A 44 -11.11 -5.98 -2.68
CA PHE A 44 -11.63 -6.10 -1.33
C PHE A 44 -13.15 -6.08 -1.37
N LYS A 45 -13.75 -7.17 -0.89
CA LYS A 45 -15.20 -7.28 -0.75
C LYS A 45 -15.61 -6.82 0.63
N TRP A 46 -16.30 -5.69 0.72
CA TRP A 46 -16.75 -5.14 2.01
C TRP A 46 -17.70 -6.11 2.75
N SER A 47 -18.61 -6.75 2.02
CA SER A 47 -19.61 -7.64 2.63
C SER A 47 -19.01 -8.90 3.27
N THR A 48 -17.96 -9.47 2.70
CA THR A 48 -17.33 -10.71 3.21
C THR A 48 -16.03 -10.41 3.96
N GLN A 49 -15.59 -9.15 3.98
CA GLN A 49 -14.27 -8.72 4.47
C GLN A 49 -13.13 -9.58 3.92
N SER A 50 -13.31 -10.09 2.69
CA SER A 50 -12.38 -11.04 2.07
C SER A 50 -11.65 -10.36 0.92
N VAL A 51 -10.36 -10.64 0.82
CA VAL A 51 -9.50 -10.22 -0.29
C VAL A 51 -9.53 -11.29 -1.38
N SER A 52 -9.60 -10.89 -2.64
CA SER A 52 -9.52 -11.82 -3.76
C SER A 52 -8.14 -12.46 -3.87
N THR A 53 -8.09 -13.77 -4.07
CA THR A 53 -6.86 -14.55 -4.22
C THR A 53 -6.07 -14.19 -5.49
N ASN A 54 -6.74 -13.58 -6.48
CA ASN A 54 -6.13 -13.24 -7.76
C ASN A 54 -5.78 -11.75 -7.82
N PRO A 55 -4.49 -11.38 -7.88
CA PRO A 55 -4.07 -9.99 -8.06
C PRO A 55 -4.43 -9.48 -9.44
N ILE A 56 -4.93 -8.25 -9.50
CA ILE A 56 -5.24 -7.56 -10.74
C ILE A 56 -4.00 -6.82 -11.23
N THR A 57 -3.39 -7.32 -12.30
CA THR A 57 -2.24 -6.65 -12.93
C THR A 57 -2.65 -5.79 -14.14
N LYS A 58 -3.83 -6.03 -14.73
CA LYS A 58 -4.27 -5.31 -15.93
C LYS A 58 -4.94 -4.00 -15.56
N THR A 59 -4.37 -2.90 -16.03
CA THR A 59 -4.90 -1.53 -16.01
C THR A 59 -6.26 -1.45 -16.72
N GLY A 60 -7.13 -0.54 -16.25
CA GLY A 60 -8.41 -0.25 -16.91
C GLY A 60 -9.57 -0.08 -15.93
N ILE A 61 -10.73 0.25 -16.49
CA ILE A 61 -11.98 0.38 -15.73
C ILE A 61 -12.52 -1.02 -15.46
N ARG A 62 -12.84 -1.30 -14.20
CA ARG A 62 -13.45 -2.56 -13.77
C ARG A 62 -14.74 -2.31 -13.02
N PHE A 63 -15.69 -3.20 -13.25
CA PHE A 63 -16.89 -3.29 -12.45
C PHE A 63 -16.59 -4.15 -11.22
N VAL A 64 -16.44 -3.51 -10.07
CA VAL A 64 -16.12 -4.18 -8.79
C VAL A 64 -17.39 -4.50 -8.02
N GLY A 65 -18.48 -3.80 -8.32
CA GLY A 65 -19.77 -3.91 -7.63
C GLY A 65 -19.90 -2.94 -6.46
N LEU A 66 -21.12 -2.81 -5.96
CA LEU A 66 -21.45 -1.84 -4.91
C LEU A 66 -20.75 -2.17 -3.59
N GLY A 67 -20.07 -1.18 -3.02
CA GLY A 67 -19.39 -1.30 -1.72
C GLY A 67 -18.05 -2.04 -1.76
N ASN A 68 -17.66 -2.63 -2.90
CA ASN A 68 -16.34 -3.23 -3.04
C ASN A 68 -15.29 -2.17 -3.40
N GLN A 69 -14.05 -2.41 -2.99
CA GLN A 69 -12.94 -1.50 -3.19
C GLN A 69 -11.77 -2.23 -3.85
N ILE A 70 -10.94 -1.50 -4.59
CA ILE A 70 -9.67 -2.02 -5.10
C ILE A 70 -8.59 -1.44 -4.19
N LEU A 71 -7.87 -2.32 -3.51
CA LEU A 71 -6.67 -1.98 -2.77
C LEU A 71 -5.53 -1.86 -3.79
N GLU A 72 -5.02 -0.65 -3.99
CA GLU A 72 -4.00 -0.37 -4.98
C GLU A 72 -2.60 -0.52 -4.39
N TYR A 73 -1.72 -1.23 -5.06
CA TYR A 73 -0.32 -1.36 -4.68
C TYR A 73 0.55 -0.87 -5.82
N PRO A 74 1.71 -0.26 -5.53
CA PRO A 74 2.65 0.11 -6.57
C PRO A 74 3.19 -1.14 -7.26
N SER A 75 3.19 -1.15 -8.59
CA SER A 75 3.92 -2.14 -9.39
C SER A 75 5.30 -1.62 -9.82
N THR A 76 5.60 -0.36 -9.51
CA THR A 76 6.86 0.33 -9.82
C THR A 76 7.86 0.22 -8.67
N TYR A 77 9.13 0.48 -8.97
CA TYR A 77 10.18 0.57 -7.95
C TYR A 77 9.91 1.72 -6.99
N GLN A 78 9.98 1.42 -5.70
CA GLN A 78 9.82 2.37 -4.61
C GLN A 78 11.16 2.60 -3.93
N ASN A 79 11.47 3.86 -3.66
CA ASN A 79 12.74 4.26 -3.06
C ASN A 79 12.59 4.51 -1.56
N VAL A 80 13.48 3.94 -0.77
CA VAL A 80 13.62 4.20 0.66
C VAL A 80 14.96 4.86 0.93
N TRP A 81 14.93 5.98 1.65
CA TRP A 81 16.11 6.78 1.96
C TRP A 81 16.28 6.88 3.47
N PHE A 82 17.41 6.43 3.98
CA PHE A 82 17.87 6.67 5.34
C PHE A 82 19.01 7.69 5.28
N VAL A 83 18.70 8.97 5.43
CA VAL A 83 19.68 10.06 5.24
C VAL A 83 19.52 11.14 6.31
N ALA A 84 20.61 11.85 6.61
CA ALA A 84 20.62 12.94 7.59
C ALA A 84 20.13 14.25 6.98
N ASP A 85 20.50 14.48 5.72
CA ASP A 85 20.12 15.67 4.95
C ASP A 85 19.05 15.29 3.92
N THR A 86 17.90 15.96 3.97
CA THR A 86 16.78 15.76 3.04
C THR A 86 16.76 16.79 1.91
N ARG A 87 17.72 17.72 1.87
CA ARG A 87 17.81 18.74 0.83
C ARG A 87 17.88 18.08 -0.56
N GLY A 88 16.92 18.41 -1.41
CA GLY A 88 16.79 17.84 -2.77
C GLY A 88 15.87 16.61 -2.86
N LEU A 89 15.60 15.91 -1.76
CA LEU A 89 14.62 14.81 -1.70
C LEU A 89 13.18 15.32 -1.49
N ASP A 90 13.04 16.52 -0.94
CA ASP A 90 11.75 17.17 -0.66
C ASP A 90 10.90 17.40 -1.92
N GLN A 91 11.53 17.47 -3.11
CA GLN A 91 10.80 17.58 -4.38
C GLN A 91 9.98 16.33 -4.68
N HIS A 92 10.49 15.15 -4.32
CA HIS A 92 9.78 13.88 -4.48
C HIS A 92 8.77 13.62 -3.34
N ALA A 93 8.96 14.26 -2.18
CA ALA A 93 8.01 14.18 -1.07
C ALA A 93 6.67 14.92 -1.33
N LYS A 94 6.61 15.74 -2.38
CA LYS A 94 5.42 16.48 -2.84
C LYS A 94 4.56 15.72 -3.86
N LEU A 95 4.88 14.47 -4.18
CA LEU A 95 4.00 13.65 -4.99
C LEU A 95 2.62 13.53 -4.32
N GLU A 96 1.57 13.86 -5.07
CA GLU A 96 0.18 13.95 -4.59
C GLU A 96 -0.37 12.58 -4.18
N GLU A 97 0.18 11.51 -4.76
CA GLU A 97 -0.17 10.14 -4.42
C GLU A 97 0.69 9.57 -3.29
N ASP A 98 0.04 9.31 -2.16
CA ASP A 98 0.66 8.71 -0.97
C ASP A 98 1.29 7.33 -1.25
N MET A 99 0.84 6.66 -2.32
CA MET A 99 1.36 5.38 -2.80
C MET A 99 2.77 5.47 -3.38
N LEU A 100 3.07 6.53 -4.14
CA LEU A 100 4.32 6.72 -4.87
C LEU A 100 5.32 7.60 -4.12
N LYS A 101 4.93 8.10 -2.95
CA LYS A 101 5.77 8.94 -2.11
C LYS A 101 6.97 8.14 -1.57
N PRO A 102 8.21 8.61 -1.81
CA PRO A 102 9.39 7.94 -1.29
C PRO A 102 9.40 7.97 0.24
N VAL A 103 9.85 6.89 0.85
CA VAL A 103 9.96 6.84 2.31
C VAL A 103 11.29 7.43 2.72
N ILE A 104 11.25 8.62 3.31
CA ILE A 104 12.43 9.29 3.85
C ILE A 104 12.45 9.11 5.37
N ARG A 105 13.57 8.64 5.89
CA ARG A 105 13.84 8.45 7.32
C ARG A 105 15.20 9.00 7.67
N GLY A 106 15.37 9.30 8.95
CA GLY A 106 16.68 9.64 9.49
C GLY A 106 17.67 8.48 9.31
N PRO A 107 18.97 8.76 9.45
CA PRO A 107 20.03 7.76 9.33
C PRO A 107 19.85 6.61 10.31
N VAL A 108 20.35 5.44 9.94
CA VAL A 108 20.31 4.26 10.80
C VAL A 108 21.49 4.32 11.77
N ARG A 109 21.20 4.27 13.07
CA ARG A 109 22.23 4.07 14.09
C ARG A 109 22.48 2.57 14.23
N ALA A 110 23.72 2.16 14.02
CA ALA A 110 24.15 0.77 14.11
C ALA A 110 25.47 0.67 14.87
N ARG A 111 25.88 -0.55 15.20
CA ARG A 111 27.14 -0.84 15.84
C ARG A 111 27.91 -1.83 14.97
N SER A 112 29.18 -1.53 14.71
CA SER A 112 30.08 -2.45 14.01
C SER A 112 30.39 -3.69 14.86
N LYS A 113 30.99 -4.69 14.23
CA LYS A 113 31.49 -5.90 14.91
C LYS A 113 32.43 -5.59 16.09
N ASP A 114 33.23 -4.54 15.97
CA ASP A 114 34.21 -4.13 16.99
C ASP A 114 33.58 -3.30 18.12
N GLY A 115 32.27 -3.05 18.06
CA GLY A 115 31.54 -2.32 19.09
C GLY A 115 31.48 -0.79 18.87
N LEU A 116 32.08 -0.27 17.80
CA LEU A 116 32.02 1.16 17.48
C LEU A 116 30.62 1.56 17.02
N GLU A 117 30.06 2.63 17.60
CA GLU A 117 28.81 3.23 17.16
C GLU A 117 29.00 3.96 15.84
N MET A 118 28.09 3.72 14.91
CA MET A 118 28.13 4.32 13.59
C MET A 118 26.74 4.81 13.17
N LEU A 119 26.74 5.88 12.40
CA LEU A 119 25.55 6.46 11.82
C LEU A 119 25.63 6.28 10.31
N ILE A 120 24.69 5.51 9.78
CA ILE A 120 24.74 4.97 8.43
C ILE A 120 23.64 5.61 7.59
N ALA A 121 24.06 6.21 6.48
CA ALA A 121 23.18 6.73 5.46
C ALA A 121 23.13 5.76 4.27
N VAL A 122 21.96 5.20 3.99
CA VAL A 122 21.75 4.18 2.94
C VAL A 122 20.44 4.47 2.22
N SER A 123 20.44 4.23 0.91
CA SER A 123 19.23 4.22 0.10
C SER A 123 19.12 2.90 -0.65
N PHE A 124 17.92 2.35 -0.72
CA PHE A 124 17.65 1.17 -1.54
C PHE A 124 16.29 1.30 -2.22
N GLN A 125 16.11 0.49 -3.25
CA GLN A 125 14.88 0.42 -4.01
C GLN A 125 14.29 -0.99 -3.86
N TYR A 126 12.97 -1.07 -3.75
CA TYR A 126 12.26 -2.34 -3.70
C TYR A 126 11.06 -2.31 -4.64
N GLN A 127 10.58 -3.48 -5.04
CA GLN A 127 9.39 -3.63 -5.88
C GLN A 127 8.52 -4.73 -5.28
N LEU A 128 7.20 -4.50 -5.25
CA LEU A 128 6.24 -5.50 -4.83
C LEU A 128 5.96 -6.47 -5.98
N LEU A 129 6.23 -7.75 -5.75
CA LEU A 129 5.89 -8.81 -6.70
C LEU A 129 4.39 -9.11 -6.67
N SER A 130 3.76 -9.26 -7.84
CA SER A 130 2.30 -9.43 -7.93
C SER A 130 1.78 -10.67 -7.18
N ASN A 131 2.56 -11.74 -7.15
CA ASN A 131 2.23 -12.98 -6.43
C ASN A 131 2.35 -12.86 -4.90
N ALA A 132 3.10 -11.88 -4.39
CA ALA A 132 3.36 -11.71 -2.96
C ALA A 132 2.41 -10.69 -2.29
N ILE A 133 1.57 -9.98 -3.04
CA ILE A 133 0.70 -8.94 -2.48
C ILE A 133 -0.40 -9.53 -1.59
N VAL A 134 -0.99 -10.66 -1.99
CA VAL A 134 -2.04 -11.33 -1.22
C VAL A 134 -1.52 -11.70 0.19
N PRO A 135 -0.43 -12.48 0.32
CA PRO A 135 0.10 -12.80 1.66
C PRO A 135 0.63 -11.57 2.39
N LEU A 136 1.18 -10.57 1.67
CA LEU A 136 1.59 -9.29 2.28
C LEU A 136 0.40 -8.60 2.97
N ASN A 137 -0.74 -8.53 2.30
CA ASN A 137 -1.95 -7.90 2.83
C ASN A 137 -2.56 -8.71 3.99
N GLU A 138 -2.51 -10.05 3.91
CA GLU A 138 -2.99 -10.92 4.98
C GLU A 138 -2.16 -10.80 6.26
N ILE A 139 -0.84 -10.63 6.15
CA ILE A 139 0.08 -10.56 7.30
C ILE A 139 0.17 -9.14 7.85
N LEU A 140 0.41 -8.15 6.98
CA LEU A 140 0.74 -6.78 7.39
C LEU A 140 -0.41 -5.79 7.19
N GLY A 141 -1.41 -6.11 6.38
CA GLY A 141 -2.49 -5.19 6.03
C GLY A 141 -2.08 -4.06 5.07
N TYR A 142 -3.08 -3.49 4.40
CA TYR A 142 -2.90 -2.48 3.36
C TYR A 142 -2.36 -1.13 3.87
N GLU A 143 -2.78 -0.67 5.03
CA GLU A 143 -2.35 0.62 5.59
C GLU A 143 -0.96 0.52 6.26
N THR A 144 -0.66 -0.64 6.82
CA THR A 144 0.48 -0.84 7.73
C THR A 144 1.69 -1.50 7.08
N TYR A 145 1.57 -2.09 5.87
CA TYR A 145 2.72 -2.76 5.25
C TYR A 145 3.92 -1.82 5.02
N LYS A 146 3.69 -0.56 4.61
CA LYS A 146 4.77 0.41 4.34
C LYS A 146 5.63 0.71 5.58
N PRO A 147 5.06 1.16 6.71
CA PRO A 147 5.86 1.44 7.91
C PRO A 147 6.53 0.17 8.47
N GLU A 148 5.86 -0.98 8.42
CA GLU A 148 6.46 -2.24 8.88
C GLU A 148 7.61 -2.70 7.98
N PHE A 149 7.48 -2.56 6.66
CA PHE A 149 8.57 -2.85 5.73
C PHE A 149 9.82 -2.00 6.02
N VAL A 150 9.63 -0.72 6.30
CA VAL A 150 10.73 0.20 6.67
C VAL A 150 11.38 -0.20 8.00
N ARG A 151 10.59 -0.72 8.94
CA ARG A 151 11.08 -1.23 10.22
C ARG A 151 11.90 -2.50 10.02
N PHE A 152 11.43 -3.45 9.21
CA PHE A 152 12.20 -4.66 8.87
C PHE A 152 13.50 -4.32 8.15
N ALA A 153 13.45 -3.42 7.17
CA ALA A 153 14.65 -2.97 6.48
C ALA A 153 15.66 -2.31 7.42
N ARG A 154 15.20 -1.48 8.37
CA ARG A 154 16.08 -0.91 9.40
C ARG A 154 16.73 -1.99 10.26
N ALA A 155 15.96 -3.00 10.68
CA ALA A 155 16.48 -4.10 11.49
C ALA A 155 17.54 -4.90 10.71
N ALA A 156 17.26 -5.25 9.45
CA ALA A 156 18.20 -5.95 8.58
C ALA A 156 19.49 -5.15 8.33
N ILE A 157 19.39 -3.82 8.13
CA ILE A 157 20.57 -2.96 8.01
C ILE A 157 21.41 -3.00 9.30
N VAL A 158 20.78 -2.87 10.48
CA VAL A 158 21.50 -2.91 11.76
C VAL A 158 22.19 -4.26 11.97
N GLU A 159 21.49 -5.35 11.65
CA GLU A 159 22.02 -6.72 11.74
C GLU A 159 23.21 -6.93 10.81
N ALA A 160 23.05 -6.61 9.52
CA ALA A 160 24.13 -6.67 8.54
C ALA A 160 25.33 -5.83 8.99
N CYS A 161 25.07 -4.68 9.63
CA CYS A 161 26.14 -3.82 10.08
C CYS A 161 26.98 -4.39 11.23
N SER A 162 26.36 -5.22 12.07
CA SER A 162 27.03 -5.89 13.19
C SER A 162 27.99 -6.99 12.75
N ALA A 163 27.91 -7.46 11.50
CA ALA A 163 28.75 -8.52 10.96
C ALA A 163 30.16 -8.05 10.56
N PHE A 164 30.36 -6.74 10.33
CA PHE A 164 31.60 -6.19 9.77
C PHE A 164 32.34 -5.24 10.72
N PRO A 165 33.69 -5.26 10.75
CA PRO A 165 34.50 -4.30 11.50
C PRO A 165 34.34 -2.87 10.97
N ALA A 166 34.57 -1.88 11.83
CA ALA A 166 34.37 -0.47 11.49
C ALA A 166 35.28 0.00 10.34
N GLU A 167 36.50 -0.54 10.24
CA GLU A 167 37.48 -0.18 9.22
C GLU A 167 36.97 -0.42 7.79
N LEU A 168 36.24 -1.52 7.56
CA LEU A 168 35.70 -1.86 6.23
C LEU A 168 34.72 -0.81 5.71
N TYR A 169 34.00 -0.11 6.59
CA TYR A 169 33.10 0.96 6.16
C TYR A 169 33.83 2.18 5.58
N PHE A 170 35.12 2.33 5.85
CA PHE A 170 35.93 3.42 5.31
C PHE A 170 36.82 2.96 4.17
N THR A 171 37.28 1.71 4.18
CA THR A 171 38.22 1.18 3.18
C THR A 171 37.54 0.45 2.04
N ASN A 172 36.56 -0.43 2.32
CA ASN A 172 35.88 -1.23 1.30
C ASN A 172 34.44 -1.59 1.71
N ARG A 173 33.48 -0.88 1.11
CA ARG A 173 32.03 -1.03 1.41
C ARG A 173 31.34 -2.12 0.60
N THR A 174 31.95 -2.61 -0.47
CA THR A 174 31.37 -3.62 -1.37
C THR A 174 30.89 -4.88 -0.64
N PRO A 175 31.68 -5.54 0.25
CA PRO A 175 31.22 -6.76 0.92
C PRO A 175 30.02 -6.51 1.84
N ILE A 176 29.89 -5.32 2.40
CA ILE A 176 28.75 -4.94 3.25
C ILE A 176 27.50 -4.79 2.39
N ILE A 177 27.62 -4.15 1.22
CA ILE A 177 26.51 -3.96 0.28
C ILE A 177 26.03 -5.31 -0.25
N ASP A 178 26.94 -6.21 -0.59
CA ASP A 178 26.57 -7.54 -1.08
C ASP A 178 25.87 -8.36 0.00
N HIS A 179 26.34 -8.29 1.25
CA HIS A 179 25.67 -8.96 2.37
C HIS A 179 24.27 -8.39 2.68
N MET A 180 24.04 -7.08 2.44
CA MET A 180 22.71 -6.47 2.61
C MET A 180 21.71 -6.83 1.51
N ARG A 181 22.17 -7.41 0.39
CA ARG A 181 21.30 -7.82 -0.73
C ARG A 181 20.78 -9.24 -0.59
N GLU A 182 21.49 -10.07 0.18
CA GLU A 182 21.13 -11.46 0.49
C GLU A 182 20.06 -11.53 1.58
#